data_AF-A0A3P6RQI9-F1
#
_entry.id   AF-A0A3P6RQI9-F1
#
_cell.length_a   1.000
_cell.length_b   1.000
_cell.length_c   1.000
_cell.angle_alpha   90.00
_cell.angle_beta   90.00
_cell.angle_gamma   90.00
#
_symmetry.space_group_name_H-M   'P 1'
#
loop_
_entity.id
_entity.type
_entity.pdbx_description
1 polymer ?
#
loop_
_entity_poly.entity_id
_entity_poly.type
_entity_poly.pdbx_seq_one_letter_code
_entity_poly.pdbx_strand_id
1 'polypeptide(L)'
;MHHYYVFREPGPLLNCALCDNQVLSNDNAIHTHVNQHAEAGGFFCKLCGATETDKYRIYEHMRMKHPNNLELFEDRRDIVKLCNVIQECFPRVCPRAKKDMAKDFDSLLKLICDKKLNEVKCEKCDANVKATKTAMMKHAHSHPVYRQKIEEN
;
A
#
# COMPACT_ATOMS: atom_id res chain seq x y z
N MET A 1 -25.57 -8.30 -15.41
CA MET A 1 -24.69 -9.05 -14.49
C MET A 1 -24.30 -8.13 -13.37
N HIS A 2 -24.67 -8.46 -12.13
CA HIS A 2 -24.37 -7.62 -10.97
C HIS A 2 -23.05 -8.08 -10.35
N HIS A 3 -22.01 -7.26 -10.48
CA HIS A 3 -20.74 -7.45 -9.79
C HIS A 3 -20.92 -6.94 -8.36
N TYR A 4 -21.10 -7.85 -7.40
CA TYR A 4 -21.19 -7.47 -5.99
C TYR A 4 -19.82 -7.39 -5.35
N TYR A 5 -19.74 -6.42 -4.46
CA TYR A 5 -18.50 -5.89 -3.99
C TYR A 5 -18.47 -5.94 -2.46
N VAL A 6 -17.85 -6.97 -1.88
CA VAL A 6 -17.78 -7.14 -0.42
C VAL A 6 -16.65 -6.26 0.14
N PHE A 7 -17.00 -5.40 1.09
CA PHE A 7 -16.07 -4.61 1.88
C PHE A 7 -15.74 -5.41 3.15
N ARG A 8 -14.51 -5.92 3.29
CA ARG A 8 -14.01 -6.51 4.53
C ARG A 8 -12.99 -5.58 5.18
N GLU A 9 -13.03 -5.48 6.50
CA GLU A 9 -12.07 -4.76 7.33
C GLU A 9 -10.62 -5.24 7.09
N PRO A 10 -9.58 -4.43 7.41
CA PRO A 10 -8.19 -4.83 7.23
C PRO A 10 -7.86 -6.01 8.16
N GLY A 11 -7.98 -7.22 7.63
CA GLY A 11 -7.47 -8.41 8.31
C GLY A 11 -5.94 -8.43 8.32
N PRO A 12 -5.33 -9.30 9.13
CA PRO A 12 -3.87 -9.48 9.16
C PRO A 12 -3.28 -10.00 7.83
N LEU A 13 -4.15 -10.42 6.91
CA LEU A 13 -3.81 -10.99 5.61
C LEU A 13 -4.45 -10.17 4.48
N LEU A 14 -3.68 -9.93 3.43
CA LEU A 14 -4.08 -9.41 2.15
C LEU A 14 -4.02 -10.53 1.13
N ASN A 15 -4.96 -10.56 0.21
CA ASN A 15 -4.96 -11.55 -0.83
C ASN A 15 -4.54 -10.90 -2.15
N CYS A 16 -3.64 -11.55 -2.89
CA CYS A 16 -3.12 -11.06 -4.15
C CYS A 16 -4.15 -11.23 -5.27
N ALA A 17 -4.40 -10.19 -6.06
CA ALA A 17 -5.31 -10.26 -7.21
C ALA A 17 -4.70 -10.97 -8.45
N LEU A 18 -3.38 -11.21 -8.48
CA LEU A 18 -2.70 -11.88 -9.60
C LEU A 18 -2.58 -13.40 -9.43
N CYS A 19 -2.55 -13.90 -8.19
CA CYS A 19 -2.32 -15.32 -7.91
C CYS A 19 -3.13 -15.88 -6.73
N ASP A 20 -4.09 -15.11 -6.21
CA ASP A 20 -4.99 -15.48 -5.11
C ASP A 20 -4.34 -15.91 -3.78
N ASN A 21 -3.01 -15.83 -3.70
CA ASN A 21 -2.26 -16.13 -2.48
C ASN A 21 -2.53 -15.10 -1.38
N GLN A 22 -2.61 -15.60 -0.15
CA GLN A 22 -2.69 -14.76 1.04
C GLN A 22 -1.29 -14.36 1.52
N VAL A 23 -1.14 -13.09 1.86
CA VAL A 23 0.12 -12.45 2.24
C VAL A 23 -0.13 -11.65 3.51
N LEU A 24 0.81 -11.65 4.45
CA LEU A 24 0.69 -10.83 5.64
C LEU A 24 0.63 -9.34 5.27
N SER A 25 -0.25 -8.59 5.93
CA SER A 25 -0.39 -7.14 5.76
C SER A 25 0.76 -6.36 6.45
N ASN A 26 2.00 -6.73 6.15
CA ASN A 26 3.20 -6.01 6.56
C ASN A 26 4.09 -5.73 5.34
N ASP A 27 4.85 -4.64 5.40
CA ASP A 27 5.62 -4.13 4.27
C ASP A 27 6.59 -5.18 3.71
N ASN A 28 7.30 -5.92 4.56
CA ASN A 28 8.28 -6.90 4.10
C ASN A 28 7.63 -8.06 3.35
N ALA A 29 6.52 -8.59 3.86
CA ALA A 29 5.78 -9.68 3.23
C ALA A 29 5.17 -9.24 1.90
N ILE A 30 4.57 -8.04 1.85
CA ILE A 30 4.03 -7.45 0.62
C ILE A 30 5.14 -7.25 -0.41
N HIS A 31 6.26 -6.63 -0.03
CA HIS A 31 7.36 -6.38 -0.96
C HIS A 31 8.00 -7.68 -1.46
N THR A 32 8.20 -8.66 -0.58
CA THR A 32 8.78 -9.96 -0.97
C THR A 32 7.85 -10.69 -1.93
N HIS A 33 6.55 -10.70 -1.65
CA HIS A 33 5.54 -11.30 -2.52
C HIS A 33 5.49 -10.62 -3.90
N VAL A 34 5.38 -9.29 -3.92
CA VAL A 34 5.34 -8.52 -5.17
C VAL A 34 6.62 -8.70 -5.97
N ASN A 35 7.77 -8.80 -5.30
CA ASN A 35 9.04 -9.04 -5.98
C ASN A 35 9.06 -10.35 -6.77
N GLN A 36 8.29 -11.38 -6.36
CA GLN A 36 8.14 -12.63 -7.10
C GLN A 36 7.41 -12.43 -8.44
N HIS A 37 6.50 -11.46 -8.51
CA HIS A 37 5.80 -11.09 -9.74
C HIS A 37 6.59 -10.09 -10.59
N ALA A 38 7.31 -9.17 -9.94
CA ALA A 38 8.00 -8.07 -10.61
C ALA A 38 9.40 -8.44 -11.13
N GLU A 39 9.98 -9.51 -10.59
CA GLU A 39 11.39 -9.87 -10.78
C GLU A 39 12.32 -8.66 -10.61
N ALA A 40 12.02 -7.81 -9.61
CA ALA A 40 12.62 -6.50 -9.49
C ALA A 40 14.05 -6.54 -8.93
N GLY A 41 14.61 -7.71 -8.67
CA GLY A 41 15.96 -7.89 -8.10
C GLY A 41 15.91 -8.19 -6.60
N GLY A 42 16.95 -7.78 -5.87
CA GLY A 42 17.09 -8.10 -4.45
C GLY A 42 18.18 -7.31 -3.77
N PHE A 43 18.48 -7.70 -2.54
CA PHE A 43 19.59 -7.19 -1.74
C PHE A 43 20.86 -7.97 -2.07
N PHE A 44 21.91 -7.25 -2.42
CA PHE A 44 23.19 -7.81 -2.85
C PHE A 44 24.27 -7.60 -1.80
N CYS A 45 24.87 -8.68 -1.32
CA CYS A 45 26.01 -8.63 -0.40
C CYS A 45 27.29 -8.19 -1.15
N LYS A 46 27.91 -7.08 -0.71
CA LYS A 46 29.15 -6.57 -1.33
C LYS A 46 30.37 -7.45 -1.07
N LEU A 47 30.31 -8.32 -0.07
CA LEU A 47 31.45 -9.12 0.37
C LEU A 47 31.55 -10.47 -0.35
N CYS A 48 30.42 -11.13 -0.59
CA CYS A 48 30.39 -12.46 -1.22
C CYS A 48 29.48 -12.55 -2.45
N GLY A 49 28.76 -11.49 -2.80
CA GLY A 49 27.85 -11.47 -3.94
C GLY A 49 26.55 -12.23 -3.77
N ALA A 50 26.27 -12.77 -2.57
CA ALA A 50 24.98 -13.39 -2.26
C ALA A 50 23.83 -12.41 -2.47
N THR A 51 22.71 -12.91 -3.00
CA THR A 51 21.51 -12.11 -3.26
C THR A 51 20.33 -12.68 -2.51
N GLU A 52 19.61 -11.82 -1.80
CA GLU A 52 18.41 -12.16 -1.04
C GLU A 52 17.24 -11.27 -1.48
N THR A 53 16.02 -11.81 -1.58
CA THR A 53 14.83 -11.01 -1.96
C THR A 53 14.11 -10.38 -0.77
N ASP A 54 14.37 -10.87 0.44
CA ASP A 54 13.77 -10.46 1.70
C ASP A 54 14.77 -9.64 2.53
N LYS A 55 14.31 -8.52 3.11
CA LYS A 55 15.16 -7.64 3.91
C LYS A 55 15.67 -8.35 5.16
N TYR A 56 14.84 -9.14 5.85
CA TYR A 56 15.28 -9.87 7.04
C TYR A 56 16.35 -10.91 6.72
N ARG A 57 16.26 -11.55 5.55
CA ARG A 57 17.22 -12.56 5.10
C ARG A 57 18.60 -11.98 4.84
N ILE A 58 18.72 -10.79 4.23
CA ILE A 58 20.04 -10.17 4.05
C ILE A 58 20.67 -9.76 5.39
N TYR A 59 19.89 -9.30 6.37
CA TYR A 59 20.41 -9.01 7.71
C TYR A 59 20.85 -10.29 8.44
N GLU A 60 20.08 -11.37 8.35
CA GLU A 60 20.46 -12.68 8.89
C GLU A 60 21.74 -13.18 8.22
N HIS A 61 21.83 -13.10 6.90
CA HIS A 61 23.03 -13.42 6.13
C HIS A 61 24.25 -12.66 6.65
N MET A 62 24.14 -11.34 6.80
CA MET A 62 25.23 -10.52 7.29
C MET A 62 25.61 -10.89 8.72
N ARG A 63 24.64 -11.10 9.61
CA ARG A 63 24.90 -11.50 10.99
C ARG A 63 25.65 -12.84 11.09
N MET A 64 25.31 -13.80 10.22
CA MET A 64 25.84 -15.16 10.28
C MET A 64 27.15 -15.35 9.50
N LYS A 65 27.31 -14.64 8.38
CA LYS A 65 28.47 -14.80 7.47
C LYS A 65 29.47 -13.66 7.57
N HIS A 66 29.02 -12.47 7.97
CA HIS A 66 29.81 -11.24 7.99
C HIS A 66 29.52 -10.41 9.26
N PRO A 67 29.69 -10.98 10.48
CA PRO A 67 29.21 -10.38 11.73
C PRO A 67 29.75 -8.97 12.02
N ASN A 68 30.91 -8.62 11.45
CA ASN A 68 31.55 -7.31 11.59
C ASN A 68 31.12 -6.29 10.52
N ASN A 69 30.28 -6.68 9.55
CA ASN A 69 29.99 -5.90 8.34
C ASN A 69 28.48 -5.91 8.01
N LEU A 70 27.64 -5.61 9.00
CA LEU A 70 26.18 -5.79 8.92
C LEU A 70 25.46 -4.97 7.82
N GLU A 71 26.05 -3.86 7.40
CA GLU A 71 25.43 -2.91 6.45
C GLU A 71 26.08 -2.96 5.05
N LEU A 72 27.03 -3.86 4.80
CA LEU A 72 27.72 -3.95 3.51
C LEU A 72 26.91 -4.72 2.46
N PHE A 73 25.66 -4.31 2.24
CA PHE A 73 24.81 -4.75 1.14
C PHE A 73 24.26 -3.57 0.34
N GLU A 74 23.78 -3.85 -0.87
CA GLU A 74 23.07 -2.88 -1.73
C GLU A 74 21.65 -3.35 -1.95
N ASP A 75 20.70 -2.43 -1.85
CA ASP A 75 19.37 -2.66 -2.39
C ASP A 75 19.40 -2.42 -3.91
N ARG A 76 19.35 -3.50 -4.69
CA ARG A 76 19.31 -3.45 -6.16
C ARG A 76 17.91 -3.64 -6.70
N ARG A 77 16.88 -3.45 -5.88
CA ARG A 77 15.49 -3.62 -6.31
C ARG A 77 15.04 -2.45 -7.17
N ASP A 78 14.37 -2.75 -8.28
CA ASP A 78 13.68 -1.79 -9.12
C ASP A 78 12.38 -1.35 -8.42
N ILE A 79 12.47 -0.23 -7.72
CA ILE A 79 11.36 0.35 -6.95
C ILE A 79 10.18 0.69 -7.87
N VAL A 80 10.43 1.10 -9.12
CA VAL A 80 9.36 1.45 -10.06
C VAL A 80 8.57 0.21 -10.46
N LYS A 81 9.27 -0.89 -10.79
CA LYS A 81 8.61 -2.18 -11.06
C LYS A 81 7.83 -2.68 -9.85
N LEU A 82 8.42 -2.63 -8.66
CA LEU A 82 7.71 -3.00 -7.42
C LEU A 82 6.46 -2.15 -7.21
N CYS A 83 6.53 -0.83 -7.38
CA CYS A 83 5.37 0.04 -7.22
C CYS A 83 4.25 -0.28 -8.21
N ASN A 84 4.58 -0.56 -9.47
CA ASN A 84 3.61 -0.93 -10.49
C ASN A 84 2.92 -2.24 -10.12
N VAL A 85 3.70 -3.28 -9.81
CA VAL A 85 3.17 -4.61 -9.48
C VAL A 85 2.42 -4.61 -8.14
N ILE A 86 2.81 -3.76 -7.16
CA ILE A 86 2.03 -3.58 -5.92
C ILE A 86 0.60 -3.13 -6.23
N GLN A 87 0.41 -2.22 -7.19
CA GLN A 87 -0.94 -1.78 -7.57
C GLN A 87 -1.75 -2.88 -8.25
N GLU A 88 -1.09 -3.79 -8.98
CA GLU A 88 -1.76 -4.93 -9.61
C GLU A 88 -2.08 -6.04 -8.60
N CYS A 89 -1.16 -6.36 -7.69
CA CYS A 89 -1.36 -7.37 -6.64
C CYS A 89 -2.37 -6.91 -5.59
N PHE A 90 -2.29 -5.66 -5.15
CA PHE A 90 -3.09 -5.08 -4.06
C PHE A 90 -3.69 -3.74 -4.48
N PRO A 91 -4.62 -3.72 -5.45
CA PRO A 91 -5.22 -2.49 -5.95
C PRO A 91 -5.88 -1.71 -4.81
N ARG A 92 -5.39 -0.50 -4.58
CA ARG A 92 -6.01 0.45 -3.63
C ARG A 92 -7.37 0.86 -4.17
N VAL A 93 -8.41 0.78 -3.32
CA VAL A 93 -9.73 1.29 -3.66
C VAL A 93 -9.73 2.81 -3.50
N CYS A 94 -9.40 3.55 -4.57
CA CYS A 94 -9.94 4.89 -4.74
C CYS A 94 -11.20 4.74 -5.61
N PRO A 95 -12.42 4.93 -5.07
CA PRO A 95 -13.66 4.73 -5.83
C PRO A 95 -13.83 5.61 -7.08
N ARG A 96 -12.91 6.53 -7.37
CA ARG A 96 -12.99 7.44 -8.52
C ARG A 96 -11.60 7.76 -9.09
N ALA A 97 -11.54 8.06 -10.38
CA ALA A 97 -10.33 8.52 -11.04
C ALA A 97 -9.75 9.73 -10.31
N LYS A 98 -8.41 9.83 -10.23
CA LYS A 98 -7.69 10.92 -9.52
C LYS A 98 -8.18 12.33 -9.92
N LYS A 99 -8.67 12.50 -11.15
CA LYS A 99 -9.21 13.76 -11.69
C LYS A 99 -10.58 14.12 -11.11
N ASP A 100 -11.42 13.14 -10.82
CA ASP A 100 -12.76 13.36 -10.25
C ASP A 100 -12.67 13.61 -8.74
N MET A 101 -11.77 12.93 -8.02
CA MET A 101 -11.52 13.23 -6.61
C MET A 101 -11.00 14.66 -6.38
N ALA A 102 -10.14 15.17 -7.26
CA ALA A 102 -9.65 16.55 -7.15
C ALA A 102 -10.79 17.57 -7.32
N LYS A 103 -11.68 17.35 -8.29
CA LYS A 103 -12.87 18.19 -8.52
C LYS A 103 -13.88 18.12 -7.38
N ASP A 104 -14.14 16.93 -6.85
CA ASP A 104 -15.04 16.72 -5.71
C ASP A 104 -14.49 17.43 -4.46
N PHE A 105 -13.18 17.37 -4.26
CA PHE A 105 -12.51 18.03 -3.13
C PHE A 105 -12.54 19.55 -3.25
N ASP A 106 -12.29 20.09 -4.44
CA ASP A 106 -12.37 21.54 -4.69
C ASP A 106 -13.82 22.04 -4.53
N SER A 107 -14.81 21.24 -4.93
CA SER A 107 -16.23 21.53 -4.74
C SER A 107 -16.62 21.49 -3.26
N LEU A 108 -16.09 20.53 -2.49
CA LEU A 108 -16.28 20.42 -1.04
C LEU A 108 -15.66 21.63 -0.30
N LEU A 109 -14.45 22.05 -0.68
CA LEU A 109 -13.82 23.24 -0.11
C LEU A 109 -14.63 24.51 -0.40
N LYS A 110 -15.20 24.63 -1.61
CA LYS A 110 -16.08 25.74 -1.97
C LYS A 110 -17.34 25.77 -1.09
N LEU A 111 -17.98 24.61 -0.88
CA LEU A 111 -19.12 24.47 0.03
C LEU A 111 -18.78 24.81 1.49
N ILE A 112 -17.59 24.43 1.96
CA ILE A 112 -17.10 24.76 3.31
C ILE A 112 -16.92 26.28 3.46
N CYS A 113 -16.33 26.94 2.45
CA CYS A 113 -16.17 28.39 2.43
C CYS A 113 -17.53 29.13 2.38
N ASP A 114 -18.44 28.69 1.50
CA ASP A 114 -19.75 29.30 1.32
C ASP A 114 -20.63 29.16 2.57
N LYS A 115 -20.54 28.03 3.27
CA LYS A 115 -21.32 27.73 4.50
C LYS A 115 -20.60 28.09 5.81
N LYS A 116 -19.38 28.64 5.76
CA LYS A 116 -18.54 28.96 6.93
C LYS A 116 -18.46 27.80 7.94
N LEU A 117 -18.29 26.58 7.44
CA LEU A 117 -18.17 25.40 8.30
C LEU A 117 -16.78 25.36 8.93
N ASN A 118 -16.72 25.19 10.26
CA ASN A 118 -15.45 25.03 10.97
C ASN A 118 -15.04 23.55 11.10
N GLU A 119 -16.02 22.64 11.04
CA GLU A 119 -15.83 21.19 11.20
C GLU A 119 -16.75 20.42 10.24
N VAL A 120 -16.29 19.25 9.78
CA VAL A 120 -16.99 18.32 8.90
C VAL A 120 -16.99 16.95 9.57
N LYS A 121 -18.15 16.31 9.61
CA LYS A 121 -18.31 14.97 10.17
C LYS A 121 -17.91 13.91 9.15
N CYS A 122 -17.06 12.95 9.54
CA CYS A 122 -16.66 11.86 8.68
C CYS A 122 -17.76 10.80 8.60
N GLU A 123 -18.25 10.48 7.40
CA GLU A 123 -19.28 9.46 7.21
C GLU A 123 -18.81 8.03 7.53
N LYS A 124 -17.49 7.78 7.59
CA LYS A 124 -16.94 6.45 7.86
C LYS A 124 -16.78 6.12 9.35
N CYS A 125 -16.48 7.10 10.17
CA CYS A 125 -16.17 6.89 11.59
C CYS A 125 -16.82 7.93 12.52
N ASP A 126 -17.74 8.72 12.00
CA ASP A 126 -18.49 9.79 12.69
C ASP A 126 -17.65 10.87 13.39
N ALA A 127 -16.33 10.87 13.19
CA ALA A 127 -15.41 11.82 13.79
C ALA A 127 -15.59 13.22 13.19
N ASN A 128 -15.59 14.24 14.05
CA ASN A 128 -15.55 15.63 13.62
C ASN A 128 -14.11 16.00 13.25
N VAL A 129 -13.93 16.41 12.00
CA VAL A 129 -12.64 16.81 11.45
C VAL A 129 -12.69 18.29 11.10
N LYS A 130 -11.66 19.05 11.46
CA LYS A 130 -11.57 20.47 11.07
C LYS A 130 -11.73 20.60 9.56
N ALA A 131 -12.56 21.57 9.14
CA ALA A 131 -12.93 21.81 7.75
C ALA A 131 -11.79 22.48 6.94
N THR A 132 -10.60 21.87 7.00
CA THR A 132 -9.39 22.32 6.31
C THR A 132 -8.85 21.19 5.46
N LYS A 133 -8.32 21.53 4.28
CA LYS A 133 -7.77 20.57 3.32
C LYS A 133 -6.80 19.58 3.97
N THR A 134 -5.87 20.10 4.77
CA THR A 134 -4.81 19.32 5.42
C THR A 134 -5.35 18.37 6.49
N ALA A 135 -6.31 18.80 7.31
CA ALA A 135 -6.88 17.96 8.36
C ALA A 135 -7.73 16.82 7.78
N MET A 136 -8.55 17.11 6.76
CA MET A 136 -9.36 16.12 6.07
C MET A 136 -8.50 15.08 5.34
N MET A 137 -7.42 15.50 4.68
CA MET A 137 -6.52 14.60 3.97
C MET A 137 -5.72 13.70 4.92
N LYS A 138 -5.24 14.24 6.05
CA LYS A 138 -4.58 13.43 7.10
C LYS A 138 -5.54 12.40 7.68
N HIS A 139 -6.79 12.80 7.92
CA HIS A 139 -7.83 11.89 8.39
C HIS A 139 -8.19 10.82 7.35
N ALA A 140 -8.24 11.15 6.05
CA ALA A 140 -8.55 10.17 5.01
C ALA A 140 -7.56 9.00 4.98
N HIS A 141 -6.28 9.23 5.29
CA HIS A 141 -5.27 8.17 5.39
C HIS A 141 -5.48 7.20 6.56
N SER A 142 -6.31 7.54 7.55
CA SER A 142 -6.68 6.59 8.63
C SER A 142 -7.70 5.56 8.17
N HIS A 143 -8.20 5.64 6.92
CA HIS A 143 -9.17 4.70 6.35
C HIS A 143 -8.66 3.99 5.08
N PRO A 144 -7.58 3.18 5.13
CA PRO A 144 -7.13 2.41 3.96
C PRO A 144 -8.16 1.31 3.59
N VAL A 145 -8.52 1.20 2.31
CA VAL A 145 -9.44 0.17 1.81
C VAL A 145 -8.79 -0.56 0.61
N TYR A 146 -8.71 -1.90 0.69
CA TYR A 146 -8.21 -2.80 -0.38
C TYR A 146 -9.32 -3.76 -0.84
N ARG A 147 -9.24 -4.31 -2.07
CA ARG A 147 -10.30 -5.20 -2.60
C ARG A 147 -9.79 -6.30 -3.53
N GLN A 148 -10.38 -7.48 -3.36
CA GLN A 148 -10.13 -8.67 -4.17
C GLN A 148 -11.27 -8.95 -5.15
N LYS A 149 -10.93 -9.56 -6.29
CA LYS A 149 -11.86 -10.10 -7.30
C LYS A 149 -12.08 -11.58 -6.97
N ILE A 150 -13.32 -12.06 -6.98
CA ILE A 150 -13.64 -13.51 -7.02
C ILE A 150 -14.46 -13.72 -8.29
N GLU A 151 -13.97 -14.58 -9.18
CA GLU A 151 -14.74 -15.16 -10.28
C GLU A 151 -15.21 -16.55 -9.83
N GLU A 152 -16.50 -16.86 -9.99
CA GLU A 152 -16.93 -18.26 -10.06
C GLU A 152 -17.99 -18.45 -11.15
N ASN A 153 -17.72 -19.49 -11.94
CA ASN A 153 -18.55 -20.35 -12.81
C ASN A 153 -19.97 -19.91 -13.18
#